data_AF-A0A956QHR6-F1
#
_entry.id   AF-A0A956QHR6-F1
#
_cell.length_a   1.000
_cell.length_b   1.000
_cell.length_c   1.000
_cell.angle_alpha   90.00
_cell.angle_beta   90.00
_cell.angle_gamma   90.00
#
_symmetry.space_group_name_H-M   'P 1'
#
loop_
_entity.id
_entity.type
_entity.pdbx_description
1 polymer ?
#
loop_
_entity_poly.entity_id
_entity_poly.type
_entity_poly.pdbx_seq_one_letter_code
_entity_poly.pdbx_strand_id
1 'polypeptide(L)'
;LEFKVGDGRSLPGVAAESLDLVFSFESLVHAEDDVMAAYLQAISTALKPGGAAFLHHSNLGQHLNYFRRTDWLPKSWRRPLKRAGLLDFGEWRAHSMTADRFLELCGVTGLHCSHQELIPWGGKRLIDCFSTVVKDQPQGPPSRLENTGFIARAYAIQRVAGLYCADVPW
;
A
#
# COMPACT_ATOMS: atom_id res chain seq x y z
N LEU A 1 -24.76 -0.75 3.06
CA LEU A 1 -23.54 -1.31 2.44
C LEU A 1 -23.93 -1.81 1.06
N GLU A 2 -23.24 -1.34 0.02
CA GLU A 2 -23.49 -1.72 -1.37
C GLU A 2 -22.22 -2.39 -1.92
N PHE A 3 -22.38 -3.47 -2.66
CA PHE A 3 -21.28 -4.19 -3.31
C PHE A 3 -21.36 -3.98 -4.83
N LYS A 4 -20.23 -3.62 -5.45
CA LYS A 4 -20.09 -3.48 -6.90
C LYS A 4 -18.92 -4.30 -7.38
N VAL A 5 -19.13 -5.05 -8.46
CA VAL A 5 -18.06 -5.79 -9.13
C VAL A 5 -17.29 -4.83 -10.02
N GLY A 6 -15.99 -4.69 -9.77
CA GLY A 6 -15.07 -3.92 -10.61
C GLY A 6 -14.45 -4.75 -11.72
N ASP A 7 -13.83 -4.06 -12.68
CA ASP A 7 -13.02 -4.64 -13.76
C ASP A 7 -11.53 -4.77 -13.37
N GLY A 8 -11.18 -4.40 -12.14
CA GLY A 8 -9.81 -4.37 -11.64
C GLY A 8 -9.02 -3.11 -12.03
N ARG A 9 -9.66 -2.09 -12.61
CA ARG A 9 -9.00 -0.84 -13.07
C ARG A 9 -9.82 0.43 -12.84
N SER A 10 -11.13 0.32 -12.68
CA SER A 10 -12.06 1.44 -12.55
C SER A 10 -12.93 1.36 -11.28
N LEU A 11 -13.71 2.41 -11.04
CA LEU A 11 -14.69 2.49 -9.95
C LEU A 11 -16.11 2.59 -10.53
N PRO A 12 -16.67 1.49 -11.08
CA PRO A 12 -17.94 1.55 -11.80
C PRO A 12 -19.09 1.96 -10.89
N GLY A 13 -19.94 2.86 -11.41
CA GLY A 13 -21.10 3.36 -10.68
C GLY A 13 -20.76 4.30 -9.52
N VAL A 14 -19.54 4.83 -9.46
CA VAL A 14 -19.16 5.94 -8.59
C VAL A 14 -19.23 7.23 -9.40
N ALA A 15 -20.01 8.20 -8.94
CA ALA A 15 -20.13 9.49 -9.61
C ALA A 15 -18.86 10.35 -9.40
N ALA A 16 -18.59 11.25 -10.34
CA ALA A 16 -17.54 12.24 -10.15
C ALA A 16 -17.82 13.11 -8.93
N GLU A 17 -16.77 13.47 -8.19
CA GLU A 17 -16.83 14.38 -7.04
C GLU A 17 -17.90 13.97 -6.00
N SER A 18 -18.05 12.67 -5.77
CA SER A 18 -19.05 12.13 -4.87
C SER A 18 -18.47 11.62 -3.55
N LEU A 19 -17.16 11.35 -3.50
CA LEU A 19 -16.50 10.73 -2.35
C LEU A 19 -15.70 11.75 -1.53
N ASP A 20 -15.84 11.70 -0.21
CA ASP A 20 -15.01 12.43 0.76
C ASP A 20 -13.74 11.62 1.14
N LEU A 21 -13.86 10.30 1.17
CA LEU A 21 -12.80 9.36 1.54
C LEU A 21 -12.81 8.11 0.67
N VAL A 22 -11.63 7.70 0.21
CA VAL A 22 -11.36 6.37 -0.35
C VAL A 22 -10.38 5.63 0.56
N PHE A 23 -10.63 4.35 0.81
CA PHE A 23 -9.77 3.51 1.65
C PHE A 23 -9.49 2.18 0.96
N SER A 24 -8.23 1.80 0.88
CA SER A 24 -7.79 0.48 0.38
C SER A 24 -6.71 -0.08 1.29
N PHE A 25 -6.91 -1.32 1.76
CA PHE A 25 -5.97 -2.03 2.61
C PHE A 25 -5.82 -3.48 2.16
N GLU A 26 -4.59 -3.97 2.04
CA GLU A 26 -4.29 -5.38 1.66
C GLU A 26 -4.94 -5.81 0.33
N SER A 27 -5.14 -4.86 -0.59
CA SER A 27 -5.73 -5.14 -1.92
C SER A 27 -4.82 -4.64 -3.03
N LEU A 28 -4.57 -3.33 -3.10
CA LEU A 28 -3.72 -2.72 -4.12
C LEU A 28 -2.22 -3.06 -3.98
N VAL A 29 -1.84 -3.83 -2.96
CA VAL A 29 -0.49 -4.39 -2.80
C VAL A 29 -0.09 -5.33 -3.94
N HIS A 30 -1.06 -5.89 -4.67
CA HIS A 30 -0.86 -6.75 -5.83
C HIS A 30 -0.94 -6.02 -7.18
N ALA A 31 -1.33 -4.74 -7.17
CA ALA A 31 -1.55 -3.96 -8.40
C ALA A 31 -0.22 -3.45 -8.96
N GLU A 32 0.10 -3.85 -10.19
CA GLU A 32 1.19 -3.27 -10.96
C GLU A 32 0.89 -1.79 -11.32
N ASP A 33 1.92 -1.06 -11.75
CA ASP A 33 1.86 0.39 -11.88
C ASP A 33 0.83 0.88 -12.91
N ASP A 34 0.57 0.11 -13.96
CA ASP A 34 -0.50 0.38 -14.93
C ASP A 34 -1.89 0.32 -14.29
N VAL A 35 -2.15 -0.67 -13.44
CA VAL A 35 -3.39 -0.82 -12.69
C VAL A 35 -3.51 0.25 -11.60
N MET A 36 -2.41 0.54 -10.89
CA MET A 36 -2.37 1.62 -9.90
C MET A 36 -2.69 2.97 -10.54
N ALA A 37 -2.11 3.26 -11.71
CA ALA A 37 -2.38 4.49 -12.46
C ALA A 37 -3.87 4.62 -12.82
N ALA A 38 -4.50 3.53 -13.29
CA ALA A 38 -5.92 3.52 -13.58
C ALA A 38 -6.78 3.79 -12.34
N TYR A 39 -6.45 3.18 -11.20
CA TYR A 39 -7.16 3.43 -9.94
C TYR A 39 -6.95 4.86 -9.44
N LEU A 40 -5.73 5.40 -9.47
CA LEU A 40 -5.46 6.80 -9.08
C LEU A 40 -6.23 7.78 -9.95
N GLN A 41 -6.34 7.51 -11.25
CA GLN A 41 -7.16 8.31 -12.16
C GLN A 41 -8.65 8.26 -11.79
N ALA A 42 -9.18 7.06 -11.53
CA ALA A 42 -10.57 6.89 -11.11
C ALA A 42 -10.86 7.55 -9.75
N ILE A 43 -9.92 7.44 -8.80
CA ILE A 43 -9.99 8.09 -7.48
C ILE A 43 -9.98 9.61 -7.63
N SER A 44 -9.11 10.17 -8.48
CA SER A 44 -9.04 11.60 -8.76
C SER A 44 -10.37 12.16 -9.29
N THR A 45 -11.03 11.41 -10.17
CA THR A 45 -12.37 11.77 -10.67
C THR A 45 -13.45 11.66 -9.59
N ALA A 46 -13.42 10.59 -8.79
CA ALA A 46 -14.45 10.30 -7.79
C ALA A 46 -14.39 11.21 -6.56
N LEU A 47 -13.20 11.64 -6.14
CA LEU A 47 -13.03 12.50 -4.96
C LEU A 47 -13.59 13.90 -5.21
N LYS A 48 -14.26 14.44 -4.19
CA LYS A 48 -14.56 15.87 -4.08
C LYS A 48 -13.25 16.67 -3.95
N PRO A 49 -13.23 17.96 -4.33
CA PRO A 49 -12.14 18.86 -3.95
C PRO A 49 -11.90 18.80 -2.43
N GLY A 50 -10.66 18.60 -2.00
CA GLY A 50 -10.29 18.39 -0.60
C GLY A 50 -10.56 16.99 -0.04
N GLY A 51 -11.21 16.09 -0.79
CA GLY A 51 -11.36 14.68 -0.44
C GLY A 51 -10.02 13.95 -0.43
N ALA A 52 -9.94 12.87 0.35
CA ALA A 52 -8.70 12.14 0.59
C ALA A 52 -8.80 10.65 0.24
N ALA A 53 -7.67 10.02 -0.02
CA ALA A 53 -7.57 8.57 -0.08
C ALA A 53 -6.40 8.04 0.75
N PHE A 54 -6.63 6.95 1.47
CA PHE A 54 -5.60 6.15 2.12
C PHE A 54 -5.45 4.84 1.36
N LEU A 55 -4.25 4.57 0.83
CA LEU A 55 -3.99 3.44 -0.03
C LEU A 55 -2.77 2.65 0.48
N HIS A 56 -3.01 1.39 0.82
CA HIS A 56 -1.95 0.40 1.01
C HIS A 56 -1.56 -0.20 -0.34
N HIS A 57 -0.31 0.00 -0.76
CA HIS A 57 0.23 -0.50 -2.01
C HIS A 57 1.65 -1.07 -1.84
N SER A 58 2.14 -1.74 -2.89
CA SER A 58 3.49 -2.29 -2.88
C SER A 58 4.58 -1.21 -2.98
N ASN A 59 5.72 -1.52 -2.35
CA ASN A 59 7.02 -0.89 -2.55
C ASN A 59 8.13 -1.93 -2.89
N LEU A 60 7.75 -3.14 -3.34
CA LEU A 60 8.69 -4.22 -3.62
C LEU A 60 9.67 -3.85 -4.75
N GLY A 61 9.24 -2.99 -5.69
CA GLY A 61 10.06 -2.47 -6.77
C GLY A 61 11.39 -1.87 -6.30
N GLN A 62 11.41 -1.27 -5.11
CA GLN A 62 12.62 -0.69 -4.49
C GLN A 62 13.68 -1.75 -4.16
N HIS A 63 13.26 -3.01 -4.01
CA HIS A 63 14.07 -4.13 -3.56
C HIS A 63 14.24 -5.21 -4.64
N LEU A 64 13.94 -4.93 -5.90
CA LEU A 64 14.00 -5.93 -6.99
C LEU A 64 15.35 -6.64 -7.09
N ASN A 65 16.46 -5.92 -6.90
CA ASN A 65 17.80 -6.51 -6.95
C ASN A 65 18.02 -7.58 -5.87
N TYR A 66 17.37 -7.45 -4.73
CA TYR A 66 17.40 -8.46 -3.68
C TYR A 66 16.51 -9.65 -4.04
N PHE A 67 15.27 -9.40 -4.46
CA PHE A 67 14.33 -10.47 -4.80
C PHE A 67 14.81 -11.28 -6.00
N ARG A 68 15.32 -10.64 -7.06
CA ARG A 68 15.95 -11.34 -8.21
C ARG A 68 17.09 -12.26 -7.78
N ARG A 69 17.98 -11.80 -6.90
CA ARG A 69 19.12 -12.59 -6.40
C ARG A 69 18.67 -13.77 -5.55
N THR A 70 17.70 -13.55 -4.67
CA THR A 70 17.23 -14.59 -3.74
C THR A 70 16.27 -15.56 -4.39
N ASP A 71 15.53 -15.14 -5.41
CA ASP A 71 14.65 -16.02 -6.16
C ASP A 71 15.40 -16.96 -7.10
N TRP A 72 16.63 -16.59 -7.50
CA TRP A 72 17.54 -17.48 -8.22
C TRP A 72 18.03 -18.68 -7.39
N LEU A 73 17.98 -18.60 -6.05
CA LEU A 73 18.38 -19.71 -5.19
C LEU A 73 17.42 -20.91 -5.33
N PRO A 74 17.93 -22.16 -5.31
CA PRO A 74 17.09 -23.35 -5.32
C PRO A 74 16.06 -23.32 -4.18
N LYS A 75 14.81 -23.75 -4.46
CA LYS A 75 13.72 -23.74 -3.47
C LYS A 75 14.08 -24.47 -2.18
N SER A 76 14.89 -25.54 -2.25
CA SER A 76 15.37 -26.31 -1.10
C SER A 76 16.25 -25.51 -0.15
N TRP A 77 16.99 -24.51 -0.65
CA TRP A 77 17.80 -23.60 0.14
C TRP A 77 17.00 -22.38 0.58
N ARG A 78 16.21 -21.81 -0.33
CA ARG A 78 15.46 -20.58 -0.10
C ARG A 78 14.40 -20.73 1.01
N ARG A 79 13.65 -21.83 1.02
CA ARG A 79 12.58 -22.09 2.01
C ARG A 79 13.05 -22.07 3.47
N PRO A 80 14.08 -22.84 3.88
CA PRO A 80 14.55 -22.80 5.26
C PRO A 80 15.13 -21.43 5.64
N LEU A 81 15.85 -20.77 4.73
CA LEU A 81 16.39 -19.42 4.99
C LEU A 81 15.28 -18.38 5.20
N LYS A 82 14.19 -18.45 4.43
CA LYS A 82 13.01 -17.60 4.63
C LYS A 82 12.32 -17.90 5.97
N ARG A 83 12.14 -19.18 6.33
CA ARG A 83 11.59 -19.58 7.64
C ARG A 83 12.46 -19.13 8.82
N ALA A 84 13.77 -19.09 8.64
CA ALA A 84 14.71 -18.59 9.65
C ALA A 84 14.78 -17.05 9.70
N GLY A 85 14.03 -16.32 8.87
CA GLY A 85 14.08 -14.86 8.80
C GLY A 85 15.39 -14.28 8.25
N LEU A 86 16.18 -15.12 7.56
CA LEU A 86 17.41 -14.72 6.89
C LEU A 86 17.13 -14.15 5.49
N LEU A 87 16.04 -14.60 4.87
CA LEU A 87 15.53 -14.06 3.62
C LEU A 87 14.09 -13.57 3.77
N ASP A 88 13.75 -12.48 3.06
CA ASP A 88 12.41 -11.91 3.07
C ASP A 88 11.49 -12.60 2.05
N PHE A 89 10.20 -12.50 2.30
CA PHE A 89 9.15 -12.90 1.38
C PHE A 89 8.75 -11.71 0.50
N GLY A 90 8.39 -11.98 -0.75
CA GLY A 90 7.84 -10.96 -1.63
C GLY A 90 6.33 -10.82 -1.50
N GLU A 91 5.66 -11.70 -0.75
CA GLU A 91 4.21 -11.66 -0.42
C GLU A 91 3.26 -11.22 -1.54
N TRP A 92 3.56 -11.68 -2.77
CA TRP A 92 2.77 -11.44 -3.98
C TRP A 92 2.63 -9.95 -4.31
N ARG A 93 3.55 -9.14 -3.80
CA ARG A 93 3.60 -7.71 -4.00
C ARG A 93 3.96 -7.38 -5.44
N ALA A 94 3.32 -6.36 -5.99
CA ALA A 94 3.58 -5.89 -7.33
C ALA A 94 5.06 -5.49 -7.53
N HIS A 95 5.65 -5.88 -8.65
CA HIS A 95 7.09 -5.71 -8.89
C HIS A 95 7.44 -4.36 -9.51
N SER A 96 6.52 -3.74 -10.24
CA SER A 96 6.69 -2.42 -10.88
C SER A 96 6.44 -1.25 -9.92
N MET A 97 5.84 -1.50 -8.76
CA MET A 97 5.45 -0.44 -7.83
C MET A 97 6.54 -0.11 -6.81
N THR A 98 6.78 1.18 -6.65
CA THR A 98 7.55 1.81 -5.57
C THR A 98 6.80 3.00 -5.00
N ALA A 99 7.20 3.48 -3.82
CA ALA A 99 6.68 4.72 -3.25
C ALA A 99 6.97 5.94 -4.14
N ASP A 100 8.12 5.97 -4.81
CA ASP A 100 8.47 7.04 -5.76
C ASP A 100 7.61 6.96 -7.01
N ARG A 101 7.40 5.75 -7.55
CA ARG A 101 6.51 5.52 -8.70
C ARG A 101 5.07 5.93 -8.39
N PHE A 102 4.59 5.60 -7.20
CA PHE A 102 3.27 6.05 -6.73
C PHE A 102 3.19 7.59 -6.71
N LEU A 103 4.20 8.27 -6.19
CA LEU A 103 4.26 9.73 -6.16
C LEU A 103 4.22 10.35 -7.56
N GLU A 104 4.96 9.79 -8.51
CA GLU A 104 4.90 10.19 -9.92
C GLU A 104 3.49 10.06 -10.49
N LEU A 105 2.84 8.91 -10.26
CA LEU A 105 1.49 8.65 -10.74
C LEU A 105 0.48 9.63 -10.14
N CYS A 106 0.59 9.97 -8.85
CA CYS A 106 -0.24 11.01 -8.24
C CYS A 106 -0.12 12.34 -8.98
N GLY A 107 1.11 12.76 -9.32
CA GLY A 107 1.36 13.98 -10.07
C GLY A 107 0.70 13.98 -11.45
N VAL A 108 0.71 12.84 -12.15
CA VAL A 108 0.06 12.69 -13.47
C VAL A 108 -1.47 12.73 -13.35
N THR A 109 -2.05 12.21 -12.26
CA THR A 109 -3.52 12.17 -12.07
C THR A 109 -4.08 13.41 -11.37
N GLY A 110 -3.25 14.43 -11.09
CA GLY A 110 -3.66 15.64 -10.36
C GLY A 110 -3.93 15.42 -8.87
N LEU A 111 -3.48 14.30 -8.30
CA LEU A 111 -3.57 14.03 -6.87
C LEU A 111 -2.30 14.52 -6.16
N HIS A 112 -2.46 15.08 -4.97
CA HIS A 112 -1.33 15.44 -4.13
C HIS A 112 -1.09 14.34 -3.09
N CYS A 113 0.05 13.66 -3.14
CA CYS A 113 0.46 12.75 -2.07
C CYS A 113 1.05 13.55 -0.91
N SER A 114 0.40 13.47 0.26
CA SER A 114 0.77 14.23 1.46
C SER A 114 1.65 13.44 2.43
N HIS A 115 1.48 12.12 2.46
CA HIS A 115 2.21 11.24 3.37
C HIS A 115 2.50 9.88 2.74
N GLN A 116 3.67 9.33 3.04
CA GLN A 116 4.04 7.95 2.73
C GLN A 116 4.72 7.30 3.95
N GLU A 117 4.16 6.20 4.44
CA GLU A 117 4.78 5.36 5.46
C GLU A 117 5.27 4.06 4.83
N LEU A 118 6.58 3.85 4.81
CA LEU A 118 7.24 2.64 4.33
C LEU A 118 7.31 1.63 5.47
N ILE A 119 6.77 0.43 5.24
CA ILE A 119 6.65 -0.60 6.28
C ILE A 119 7.16 -1.95 5.79
N PRO A 120 7.69 -2.80 6.69
CA PRO A 120 7.94 -4.19 6.37
C PRO A 120 6.65 -4.99 6.38
N TRP A 121 6.60 -6.03 5.54
CA TRP A 121 5.53 -7.02 5.54
C TRP A 121 6.14 -8.42 5.39
N GLY A 122 5.94 -9.30 6.36
CA GLY A 122 6.49 -10.67 6.34
C GLY A 122 8.03 -10.78 6.39
N GLY A 123 8.78 -9.68 6.56
CA GLY A 123 10.24 -9.65 6.52
C GLY A 123 10.84 -8.37 7.11
N LYS A 124 12.09 -8.05 6.76
CA LYS A 124 12.80 -6.86 7.24
C LYS A 124 12.73 -5.68 6.26
N ARG A 125 12.64 -5.97 4.96
CA ARG A 125 12.57 -4.93 3.92
C ARG A 125 11.23 -4.21 3.93
N LEU A 126 11.29 -2.92 3.67
CA LEU A 126 10.14 -2.05 3.51
C LEU A 126 9.48 -2.27 2.14
N ILE A 127 8.80 -3.41 1.99
CA ILE A 127 8.20 -3.86 0.74
C ILE A 127 6.79 -3.33 0.51
N ASP A 128 6.21 -2.65 1.51
CA ASP A 128 4.87 -2.08 1.49
C ASP A 128 4.93 -0.58 1.81
N CYS A 129 3.91 0.13 1.36
CA CYS A 129 3.75 1.55 1.62
C CYS A 129 2.28 1.91 1.84
N PHE A 130 2.04 2.69 2.90
CA PHE A 130 0.78 3.41 3.09
C PHE A 130 0.95 4.81 2.54
N SER A 131 0.15 5.17 1.54
CA SER A 131 0.14 6.51 0.98
C SER A 131 -1.19 7.20 1.27
N THR A 132 -1.11 8.44 1.75
CA THR A 132 -2.25 9.34 1.85
C THR A 132 -2.17 10.37 0.73
N VAL A 133 -3.27 10.51 -0.01
CA VAL A 133 -3.40 11.47 -1.11
C VAL A 133 -4.62 12.35 -0.89
N VAL A 134 -4.57 13.56 -1.42
CA VAL A 134 -5.64 14.57 -1.32
C VAL A 134 -5.84 15.24 -2.67
N LYS A 135 -7.09 15.54 -3.02
CA LYS A 135 -7.45 16.28 -4.23
C LYS A 135 -7.43 17.80 -3.96
N ASP A 136 -6.87 18.58 -4.90
CA ASP A 136 -6.90 20.05 -4.93
C ASP A 136 -6.33 20.78 -3.69
N GLN A 137 -5.37 20.18 -2.98
CA GLN A 137 -4.71 20.83 -1.83
C GLN A 137 -3.31 21.40 -2.13
N PRO A 138 -2.84 22.38 -1.31
CA PRO A 138 -1.56 23.07 -1.52
C PRO A 138 -0.39 22.10 -1.64
N GLN A 139 0.49 22.38 -2.60
CA GLN A 139 1.58 21.47 -2.96
C GLN A 139 2.83 21.70 -2.12
N GLY A 140 3.33 20.61 -1.54
CA GLY A 140 4.67 20.45 -0.98
C GLY A 140 5.15 19.02 -1.24
N PRO A 141 6.40 18.66 -0.92
CA PRO A 141 6.82 17.26 -0.98
C PRO A 141 6.05 16.42 0.06
N PRO A 142 5.75 15.13 -0.21
CA PRO A 142 5.15 14.26 0.78
C PRO A 142 6.07 14.13 1.99
N SER A 143 5.49 14.10 3.18
CA SER A 143 6.21 13.60 4.36
C SER A 143 6.44 12.10 4.21
N ARG A 144 7.66 11.62 4.46
CA ARG A 144 8.01 10.21 4.35
C ARG A 144 8.54 9.66 5.68
N LEU A 145 7.99 8.54 6.11
CA LEU A 145 8.37 7.84 7.33
C LEU A 145 8.77 6.40 7.00
N GLU A 146 9.92 5.95 7.50
CA GLU A 146 10.30 4.54 7.50
C GLU A 146 9.97 3.91 8.85
N ASN A 147 8.95 3.06 8.89
CA ASN A 147 8.52 2.37 10.11
C ASN A 147 8.96 0.90 10.08
N THR A 148 10.24 0.67 10.31
CA THR A 148 10.83 -0.68 10.44
C THR A 148 10.26 -1.48 11.62
N GLY A 149 9.65 -0.81 12.60
CA GLY A 149 9.04 -1.41 13.78
C GLY A 149 7.55 -1.74 13.63
N PHE A 150 6.95 -1.54 12.44
CA PHE A 150 5.50 -1.61 12.24
C PHE A 150 4.88 -2.91 12.78
N ILE A 151 5.40 -4.07 12.36
CA ILE A 151 4.87 -5.38 12.76
C ILE A 151 5.02 -5.62 14.27
N ALA A 152 6.17 -5.26 14.85
CA ALA A 152 6.38 -5.40 16.29
C ALA A 152 5.40 -4.54 17.10
N ARG A 153 5.13 -3.31 16.63
CA ARG A 153 4.14 -2.41 17.23
C ARG A 153 2.71 -2.92 17.05
N ALA A 154 2.37 -3.46 15.88
CA ALA A 154 1.06 -4.07 15.63
C ALA A 154 0.79 -5.22 16.61
N TYR A 155 1.77 -6.10 16.85
CA TYR A 155 1.67 -7.15 17.86
C TYR A 155 1.58 -6.59 19.29
N ALA A 156 2.33 -5.54 19.60
CA ALA A 156 2.23 -4.89 20.92
C ALA A 156 0.83 -4.31 21.16
N ILE A 157 0.25 -3.63 20.15
CA ILE A 157 -1.12 -3.11 20.19
C ILE A 157 -2.12 -4.27 20.34
N GLN A 158 -2.01 -5.34 19.55
CA GLN A 158 -2.88 -6.50 19.66
C GLN A 158 -2.86 -7.11 21.07
N ARG A 159 -1.68 -7.20 21.71
CA ARG A 159 -1.54 -7.71 23.07
C ARG A 159 -2.24 -6.85 24.12
N VAL A 160 -2.25 -5.53 23.95
CA VAL A 160 -2.91 -4.61 24.89
C VAL A 160 -4.35 -4.29 24.49
N ALA A 161 -4.78 -4.59 23.26
CA ALA A 161 -6.13 -4.34 22.78
C ALA A 161 -7.18 -5.02 23.67
N GLY A 162 -6.88 -6.22 24.20
CA GLY A 162 -7.73 -6.90 25.17
C GLY A 162 -7.96 -6.13 26.48
N LEU A 163 -7.12 -5.16 26.82
CA LEU A 163 -7.33 -4.26 27.98
C LEU A 163 -8.32 -3.13 27.68
N TYR A 164 -8.52 -2.82 26.40
CA TYR A 164 -9.43 -1.76 25.92
C TYR A 164 -10.72 -2.33 25.32
N CYS A 165 -10.72 -3.63 24.98
CA CYS A 165 -11.86 -4.37 24.47
C CYS A 165 -12.49 -5.20 25.60
N ALA A 166 -13.11 -4.54 26.57
CA ALA A 166 -14.25 -5.18 27.22
C ALA A 166 -15.33 -5.33 26.12
N ASP A 167 -15.72 -6.56 25.82
CA ASP A 167 -16.88 -6.91 24.97
C ASP A 167 -16.72 -6.98 23.43
N VAL A 168 -15.50 -7.08 22.88
CA VAL A 168 -15.33 -7.38 21.43
C VAL A 168 -14.89 -8.84 21.23
N PRO A 169 -15.78 -9.75 20.78
CA PRO A 169 -15.42 -11.13 20.50
C PRO A 169 -14.64 -11.16 19.17
N TRP A 170 -13.38 -11.57 19.22
CA TRP A 170 -12.59 -11.96 18.06
C TRP A 170 -12.75 -13.46 17.78
#